data_AF-A0A968RJJ6-F1
#
_entry.id   AF-A0A968RJJ6-F1
#
_cell.length_a   1.000
_cell.length_b   1.000
_cell.length_c   1.000
_cell.angle_alpha   90.00
_cell.angle_beta   90.00
_cell.angle_gamma   90.00
#
_symmetry.space_group_name_H-M   'P 1'
#
loop_
_entity.id
_entity.type
_entity.pdbx_description
1 polymer ?
#
loop_
_entity_poly.entity_id
_entity_poly.type
_entity_poly.pdbx_seq_one_letter_code
_entity_poly.pdbx_strand_id
1 'polypeptide(L)' 'MELIWEDELHKYQIRNIRSFQEADKIRLEMVSKGFSGAFILAYKGTERISIQEAVQYSANAGR' A
#
# COMPACT_ATOMS: atom_id res chain seq x y z
N MET A 1 -5.61 1.51 -11.10
CA MET A 1 -6.40 2.12 -10.01
C MET A 1 -7.77 1.48 -10.04
N GLU A 2 -8.15 0.80 -8.96
CA GLU A 2 -9.44 0.12 -8.82
C GLU A 2 -10.34 0.96 -7.91
N LEU A 3 -11.62 1.16 -8.27
CA LEU A 3 -12.63 1.89 -7.50
C LEU A 3 -13.61 0.90 -6.88
N ILE A 4 -13.72 0.89 -5.55
CA ILE A 4 -14.71 0.09 -4.82
C ILE A 4 -15.61 1.05 -4.04
N TRP A 5 -16.92 0.87 -4.20
CA TRP A 5 -17.97 1.64 -3.52
C TRP A 5 -18.52 0.83 -2.36
N GLU A 6 -18.36 1.31 -1.14
CA GLU A 6 -18.84 0.64 0.07
C GLU A 6 -19.14 1.73 1.12
N ASP A 7 -20.37 1.78 1.63
CA ASP A 7 -20.82 2.67 2.71
C ASP A 7 -20.30 4.11 2.63
N GLU A 8 -20.67 4.84 1.57
CA GLU A 8 -20.36 6.27 1.36
C GLU A 8 -18.87 6.61 1.14
N LEU A 9 -17.97 5.62 1.11
CA LEU A 9 -16.54 5.84 0.88
C LEU A 9 -16.10 5.35 -0.50
N HIS A 10 -15.37 6.21 -1.22
CA HIS A 10 -14.64 5.80 -2.42
C HIS A 10 -13.27 5.24 -2.05
N LYS A 11 -13.07 3.94 -2.25
CA LYS A 11 -11.76 3.31 -2.03
C LYS A 11 -10.99 3.25 -3.34
N TYR A 12 -9.79 3.82 -3.34
CA TYR A 12 -8.83 3.75 -4.44
C TYR A 12 -7.62 2.91 -4.02
N GLN A 13 -7.22 1.96 -4.87
CA GLN A 13 -6.06 1.12 -4.60
C GLN A 13 -5.08 1.10 -5.78
N ILE A 14 -3.79 1.13 -5.43
CA ILE A 14 -2.66 0.91 -6.33
C ILE A 14 -2.03 -0.43 -5.93
N ARG A 15 -1.95 -1.35 -6.89
CA ARG A 15 -1.44 -2.73 -6.68
C ARG A 15 -0.06 -2.88 -7.32
N ASN A 16 0.58 -4.03 -7.08
CA ASN A 16 1.85 -4.45 -7.68
C ASN A 16 3.09 -3.62 -7.28
N ILE A 17 3.03 -2.91 -6.16
CA ILE A 17 4.20 -2.24 -5.59
C ILE A 17 5.04 -3.28 -4.83
N ARG A 18 6.33 -3.37 -5.16
CA ARG A 18 7.25 -4.38 -4.59
C ARG A 18 8.21 -3.82 -3.55
N SER A 19 8.32 -2.49 -3.44
CA SER A 19 9.20 -1.80 -2.52
C SER A 19 8.40 -0.92 -1.57
N PHE A 20 8.76 -0.96 -0.28
CA PHE A 20 8.19 -0.04 0.70
C PHE A 20 8.51 1.43 0.36
N GLN A 21 9.71 1.72 -0.13
CA GLN A 21 10.12 3.07 -0.51
C GLN A 21 9.27 3.63 -1.66
N GLU A 22 8.96 2.79 -2.65
CA GLU A 22 8.06 3.16 -3.74
C GLU A 22 6.63 3.42 -3.21
N ALA A 23 6.13 2.54 -2.34
CA ALA A 23 4.81 2.70 -1.72
C ALA A 23 4.72 4.00 -0.89
N ASP A 24 5.78 4.34 -0.15
CA ASP A 24 5.83 5.56 0.67
C ASP A 24 5.90 6.83 -0.18
N LYS A 25 6.67 6.82 -1.28
CA LYS A 25 6.69 7.94 -2.24
C LYS A 25 5.30 8.21 -2.82
N ILE A 26 4.59 7.15 -3.22
CA ILE A 26 3.23 7.26 -3.76
C ILE A 26 2.27 7.77 -2.69
N ARG A 27 2.35 7.25 -1.45
CA ARG A 27 1.54 7.74 -0.32
C ARG A 27 1.74 9.23 -0.12
N LEU A 28 2.97 9.72 -0.07
CA LEU A 28 3.29 11.15 0.10
C LEU A 28 2.73 11.99 -1.05
N GLU A 29 2.84 11.50 -2.29
CA GLU A 29 2.23 12.16 -3.46
C GLU A 29 0.70 12.26 -3.31
N MET A 30 0.02 11.19 -2.88
CA MET A 30 -1.43 11.22 -2.67
C MET A 30 -1.83 12.20 -1.57
N VAL A 31 -1.09 12.23 -0.46
CA VAL A 31 -1.31 13.22 0.60
C VAL A 31 -1.15 14.64 0.07
N SER A 32 -0.12 14.91 -0.75
CA SER A 32 0.08 16.23 -1.38
C SER A 32 -1.04 16.64 -2.34
N LYS A 33 -1.76 15.67 -2.91
CA LYS A 33 -2.93 15.88 -3.78
C LYS A 33 -4.24 16.05 -3.02
N GLY A 34 -4.21 16.05 -1.68
CA GLY A 34 -5.39 16.23 -0.83
C GLY A 34 -5.99 14.93 -0.29
N PHE A 35 -5.43 13.77 -0.62
CA PHE A 35 -5.85 12.48 -0.06
C PHE A 35 -5.20 12.25 1.30
N SER A 36 -5.59 13.03 2.31
CA SER A 36 -5.03 12.99 3.67
C SER A 36 -5.18 11.62 4.36
N GLY A 37 -6.18 10.83 3.96
CA GLY A 37 -6.41 9.46 4.42
C GLY A 37 -5.60 8.38 3.69
N ALA A 38 -4.59 8.71 2.89
CA ALA A 38 -3.79 7.72 2.17
C ALA A 38 -2.87 6.93 3.13
N PHE A 39 -2.97 5.60 3.11
CA PHE A 39 -2.14 4.68 3.89
C PHE A 39 -1.66 3.48 3.06
N ILE A 40 -0.65 2.78 3.56
CA ILE A 40 -0.06 1.61 2.90
C ILE A 40 -0.62 0.34 3.54
N LEU A 41 -1.00 -0.63 2.69
CA LEU A 41 -1.34 -1.98 3.09
C LEU A 41 -0.28 -2.94 2.54
N ALA A 42 0.13 -3.91 3.35
CA ALA A 42 1.01 -4.99 2.92
C ALA A 42 0.28 -6.32 2.87
N TYR A 43 0.60 -7.11 1.85
CA TYR A 43 0.04 -8.44 1.63
C TYR A 43 1.14 -9.45 1.34
N LYS A 44 0.95 -10.67 1.85
CA LYS A 44 1.73 -11.86 1.50
C LYS A 44 0.75 -12.88 0.91
N GLY A 45 0.75 -13.01 -0.42
CA GLY A 45 -0.31 -13.75 -1.11
C GLY A 45 -1.65 -13.04 -0.93
N THR A 46 -2.61 -13.73 -0.30
CA THR A 46 -3.95 -13.19 0.00
C THR A 46 -4.08 -12.63 1.43
N GLU A 47 -3.08 -12.85 2.28
CA GLU A 47 -3.12 -12.45 3.68
C GLU A 47 -2.55 -11.05 3.88
N ARG A 48 -3.27 -10.20 4.61
CA ARG A 48 -2.78 -8.90 5.04
C ARG A 48 -1.80 -9.08 6.20
N ILE A 49 -0.62 -8.48 6.09
CA ILE A 49 0.42 -8.52 7.11
C ILE A 49 0.77 -7.11 7.58
N SER A 50 1.52 -7.01 8.68
CA SER A 50 2.08 -5.72 9.10
C SER A 50 3.16 -5.22 8.13
N ILE A 51 3.37 -3.90 8.10
CA ILE A 51 4.46 -3.31 7.32
C ILE A 51 5.82 -3.84 7.77
N GLN A 52 6.01 -4.06 9.08
CA GLN A 52 7.26 -4.57 9.63
C GLN A 52 7.57 -5.98 9.11
N GLU A 53 6.58 -6.87 9.10
CA GLU A 53 6.71 -8.21 8.51
C GLU A 53 7.02 -8.14 7.01
N ALA A 54 6.36 -7.23 6.27
CA ALA A 54 6.57 -7.07 4.84
C ALA A 54 8.00 -6.61 4.51
N VAL A 55 8.55 -5.68 5.30
CA VAL A 55 9.94 -5.23 5.17
C VAL A 55 10.91 -6.38 5.48
N GLN A 56 10.61 -7.22 6.47
CA GLN A 56 11.44 -8.38 6.78
C GLN A 56 11.43 -9.41 5.63
N TYR A 57 10.28 -9.65 5.01
CA TYR A 57 10.19 -10.57 3.86
C TYR A 57 10.86 -10.03 2.61
N SER A 58 10.75 -8.73 2.31
CA SER A 58 11.41 -8.14 1.14
C SER A 58 12.93 -8.15 1.27
N ALA A 59 13.46 -7.96 2.49
CA ALA A 59 14.89 -8.09 2.77
C ALA A 59 15.42 -9.53 2.61
N ASN A 60 14.57 -10.53 2.87
CA ASN A 60 14.94 -11.94 2.80
C ASN A 60 14.74 -12.57 1.42
N ALA A 61 13.81 -12.05 0.60
CA ALA A 61 13.52 -12.58 -0.75
C ALA A 61 14.62 -12.28 -1.79
N GLY A 62 15.59 -11.43 -1.47
CA GLY A 62 16.76 -11.12 -2.31
C GLY A 62 18.02 -11.95 -1.99
N ARG A 63 17.90 -13.03 -1.19
CA ARG A 63 18.98 -13.97 -0.88
C ARG A 63 18.72 -15.34 -1.47
#